data_AF-A0A2L0CLN8-F1
#
_entry.id   AF-A0A2L0CLN8-F1
#
_cell.length_a   1.000
_cell.length_b   1.000
_cell.length_c   1.000
_cell.angle_alpha   90.00
_cell.angle_beta   90.00
_cell.angle_gamma   90.00
#
_symmetry.space_group_name_H-M   'P 1'
#
loop_
_entity.id
_entity.type
_entity.pdbx_description
1 polymer ?
#
loop_
_entity_poly.entity_id
_entity_poly.type
_entity_poly.pdbx_seq_one_letter_code
_entity_poly.pdbx_strand_id
1 'polypeptide(L)'
;IRRGSRCSTAKAFLRPVRMRKNLHIALNSHVTRLLINPTDKRVYGVEFRRNGRRQIVMAKKEVILSAGAINSPQILMLSGIGPQEHLSSLGIPILQNLKVGENLQDHVAMGGLTFLVDKPVSIVQDRFEAIGMTMYYLMKEKGPMSTLGGVEGLGFVSTKYANRSWPDIQYHMAPASINSDNGARVKKSLGLKESLYKAVYEPIANKDAWTIMPLLLRPKSTGWVRLRSKNPFHYPLINANYFDDPFDVQTLVEGAKIAVEISKSSAFKKFNSRVHAVPFPNCRKYPFGTDAYWECHMRT
;
A
#
# COMPACT_ATOMS: atom_id res chain seq x y z
N ILE A 1 10.16 -10.54 -9.39
CA ILE A 1 9.81 -10.74 -10.82
C ILE A 1 10.48 -12.04 -11.29
N ARG A 2 9.90 -12.77 -12.26
CA ARG A 2 10.54 -13.94 -12.87
C ARG A 2 10.29 -13.91 -14.37
N ARG A 3 11.35 -13.79 -15.18
CA ARG A 3 11.28 -13.67 -16.64
C ARG A 3 10.34 -12.54 -17.09
N GLY A 4 10.61 -11.31 -16.65
CA GLY A 4 9.80 -10.12 -16.97
C GLY A 4 8.37 -10.10 -16.40
N SER A 5 7.88 -11.19 -15.82
CA SER A 5 6.51 -11.34 -15.33
C SER A 5 6.40 -11.28 -13.80
N ARG A 6 5.23 -10.85 -13.31
CA ARG A 6 4.84 -11.00 -11.90
C ARG A 6 5.00 -12.47 -11.45
N CYS A 7 5.66 -12.64 -10.31
CA CYS A 7 5.78 -13.92 -9.61
C CYS A 7 5.17 -13.77 -8.22
N SER A 8 3.89 -14.11 -8.08
CA SER A 8 3.20 -14.11 -6.79
C SER A 8 3.57 -15.34 -5.96
N THR A 9 3.25 -15.32 -4.67
CA THR A 9 3.37 -16.48 -3.77
C THR A 9 2.67 -17.71 -4.34
N ALA A 10 1.47 -17.56 -4.92
CA ALA A 10 0.76 -18.64 -5.58
C ALA A 10 1.54 -19.21 -6.78
N LYS A 11 2.18 -18.36 -7.61
CA LYS A 11 2.97 -18.82 -8.76
C LYS A 11 4.29 -19.46 -8.35
N ALA A 12 4.90 -18.97 -7.28
CA ALA A 12 6.17 -19.48 -6.76
C ALA A 12 6.00 -20.79 -5.99
N PHE A 13 4.99 -20.89 -5.12
CA PHE A 13 4.91 -21.96 -4.11
C PHE A 13 3.72 -22.91 -4.29
N LEU A 14 2.53 -22.42 -4.72
CA LEU A 14 1.35 -23.29 -4.82
C LEU A 14 1.25 -23.98 -6.19
N ARG A 15 1.41 -23.24 -7.29
CA ARG A 15 1.27 -23.77 -8.66
C ARG A 15 2.20 -24.96 -8.95
N PRO A 16 3.47 -24.99 -8.51
CA PRO A 16 4.37 -26.12 -8.79
C PRO A 16 3.97 -27.41 -8.05
N VAL A 17 3.33 -27.31 -6.89
CA VAL A 17 3.02 -28.46 -6.03
C VAL A 17 1.53 -28.80 -5.97
N ARG A 18 0.71 -28.15 -6.80
CA ARG A 18 -0.76 -28.24 -6.77
C ARG A 18 -1.34 -29.65 -6.97
N MET A 19 -0.56 -30.57 -7.54
CA MET A 19 -0.98 -31.95 -7.81
C MET A 19 -0.61 -32.93 -6.69
N ARG A 20 0.02 -32.47 -5.60
CA ARG A 20 0.32 -33.33 -4.46
C ARG A 20 -0.97 -33.84 -3.83
N LYS A 21 -1.10 -35.16 -3.67
CA LYS A 21 -2.32 -35.82 -3.16
C LYS A 21 -2.70 -35.39 -1.73
N ASN A 22 -1.73 -34.90 -0.95
CA ASN A 22 -1.94 -34.42 0.42
C ASN A 22 -2.16 -32.90 0.51
N LEU A 23 -2.32 -32.20 -0.62
CA LEU A 23 -2.62 -30.77 -0.66
C LEU A 23 -3.95 -30.53 -1.37
N HIS A 24 -4.93 -30.03 -0.64
CA HIS A 24 -6.23 -29.66 -1.19
C HIS A 24 -6.35 -28.13 -1.22
N ILE A 25 -6.60 -27.57 -2.41
CA ILE A 25 -6.78 -26.12 -2.61
C ILE A 25 -8.23 -25.87 -3.02
N ALA A 26 -8.99 -25.19 -2.16
CA ALA A 26 -10.36 -24.80 -2.45
C ALA A 26 -10.42 -23.30 -2.79
N LEU A 27 -10.68 -22.98 -4.05
CA LEU A 27 -10.91 -21.62 -4.51
C LEU A 27 -12.36 -21.20 -4.31
N ASN A 28 -12.58 -19.88 -4.24
CA ASN A 28 -13.90 -19.26 -4.04
C ASN A 28 -14.59 -19.73 -2.74
N SER A 29 -13.78 -19.97 -1.70
CA SER A 29 -14.20 -20.44 -0.38
C SER A 29 -14.02 -19.31 0.64
N HIS A 30 -15.05 -18.51 0.86
CA HIS A 30 -14.99 -17.39 1.81
C HIS A 30 -15.22 -17.91 3.23
N VAL A 31 -14.18 -17.91 4.06
CA VAL A 31 -14.27 -18.31 5.48
C VAL A 31 -15.17 -17.34 6.22
N THR A 32 -16.19 -17.87 6.91
CA THR A 32 -17.16 -17.07 7.67
C THR A 32 -16.82 -17.00 9.14
N ARG A 33 -16.35 -18.11 9.74
CA ARG A 33 -15.90 -18.20 11.13
C ARG A 33 -15.14 -19.50 11.40
N LEU A 34 -14.45 -19.54 12.54
CA LEU A 34 -13.86 -20.72 13.14
C LEU A 34 -14.91 -21.43 14.01
N LEU A 35 -14.80 -22.75 14.09
CA LEU A 35 -15.61 -23.57 14.99
C LEU A 35 -14.75 -23.95 16.20
N ILE A 36 -15.15 -23.46 17.36
CA ILE A 36 -14.37 -23.51 18.59
C ILE A 36 -15.23 -24.09 19.71
N ASN A 37 -14.69 -25.03 20.47
CA ASN A 37 -15.35 -25.55 21.65
C ASN A 37 -15.25 -24.51 22.78
N PRO A 38 -16.38 -24.05 23.36
CA PRO A 38 -16.38 -23.00 24.37
C PRO A 38 -15.72 -23.41 25.70
N THR A 39 -15.63 -24.72 25.98
CA THR A 39 -15.10 -25.23 27.26
C THR A 39 -13.58 -25.32 27.26
N ASP A 40 -13.00 -26.02 26.28
CA ASP A 40 -11.55 -26.25 26.18
C ASP A 40 -10.84 -25.25 25.24
N LYS A 41 -11.60 -24.35 24.59
CA LYS A 41 -11.13 -23.34 23.62
C LYS A 41 -10.40 -23.92 22.41
N ARG A 42 -10.60 -25.20 22.10
CA ARG A 42 -9.98 -25.86 20.95
C ARG A 42 -10.76 -25.56 19.66
N VAL A 43 -10.05 -25.11 18.63
CA VAL A 43 -10.59 -25.00 17.27
C VAL A 43 -10.69 -26.42 16.68
N TYR A 44 -11.88 -26.82 16.23
CA TYR A 44 -12.14 -28.15 15.67
C TYR A 44 -12.55 -28.11 14.19
N GLY A 45 -12.75 -26.93 13.61
CA GLY A 45 -13.09 -26.79 12.20
C GLY A 45 -13.21 -25.35 11.73
N VAL A 46 -13.47 -25.22 10.43
CA VAL A 46 -13.66 -23.94 9.75
C VAL A 46 -14.97 -23.98 8.97
N GLU A 47 -15.79 -22.95 9.13
CA GLU A 47 -16.98 -22.72 8.32
C GLU A 47 -16.64 -21.75 7.19
N PHE A 48 -17.08 -22.07 5.97
CA PHE A 48 -16.91 -21.20 4.82
C PHE A 48 -18.10 -21.31 3.86
N ARG A 49 -18.25 -20.32 3.00
CA ARG A 49 -19.24 -20.32 1.91
C ARG A 49 -18.55 -20.52 0.58
N ARG A 50 -19.05 -21.46 -0.22
CA ARG A 50 -18.59 -21.75 -1.58
C ARG A 50 -19.78 -22.04 -2.47
N ASN A 51 -19.84 -21.41 -3.64
CA ASN A 51 -20.95 -21.56 -4.60
C ASN A 51 -22.33 -21.36 -3.95
N GLY A 52 -22.46 -20.33 -3.11
CA GLY A 52 -23.70 -20.02 -2.39
C GLY A 52 -24.01 -20.92 -1.20
N ARG A 53 -23.32 -22.06 -1.02
CA ARG A 53 -23.58 -23.05 0.04
C ARG A 53 -22.61 -22.91 1.21
N ARG A 54 -23.13 -23.07 2.43
CA ARG A 54 -22.33 -23.19 3.65
C ARG A 54 -21.70 -24.58 3.71
N GLN A 55 -20.41 -24.64 4.02
CA GLN A 55 -19.62 -25.87 4.14
C GLN A 55 -18.76 -25.79 5.40
N ILE A 56 -18.44 -26.95 5.95
CA ILE A 56 -17.60 -27.10 7.13
C ILE A 56 -16.48 -28.08 6.80
N VAL A 57 -15.25 -27.74 7.19
CA VAL A 57 -14.11 -28.66 7.17
C VAL A 57 -13.60 -28.83 8.60
N MET A 58 -13.52 -30.09 9.04
CA MET A 58 -13.05 -30.45 10.37
C MET A 58 -11.52 -30.53 10.41
N ALA A 59 -10.92 -30.03 11.48
CA ALA A 59 -9.49 -30.03 11.70
C ALA A 59 -9.11 -31.00 12.83
N LYS A 60 -8.22 -31.97 12.53
CA LYS A 60 -7.74 -32.94 13.53
C LYS A 60 -6.61 -32.38 14.41
N LYS A 61 -5.80 -31.47 13.87
CA LYS A 61 -4.62 -30.92 14.55
C LYS A 61 -4.80 -29.42 14.81
N GLU A 62 -4.69 -28.62 13.76
CA GLU A 62 -4.60 -27.17 13.87
C GLU A 62 -5.34 -26.46 12.74
N VAL A 63 -5.68 -25.20 12.98
CA VAL A 63 -6.13 -24.26 11.97
C VAL A 63 -5.20 -23.06 12.01
N ILE A 64 -4.57 -22.75 10.88
CA ILE A 64 -3.67 -21.60 10.73
C ILE A 64 -4.40 -20.52 9.94
N LEU A 65 -4.61 -19.36 10.56
CA LEU A 65 -5.26 -18.23 9.91
C LEU A 65 -4.23 -17.38 9.15
N SER A 66 -4.42 -17.24 7.84
CA SER A 66 -3.53 -16.46 6.95
C SER A 66 -4.31 -15.54 6.03
N ALA A 67 -5.37 -14.91 6.55
CA ALA A 67 -6.27 -14.05 5.79
C ALA A 67 -5.78 -12.58 5.65
N GLY A 68 -4.55 -12.30 6.07
CA GLY A 68 -3.94 -10.96 6.05
C GLY A 68 -4.34 -10.08 7.24
N ALA A 69 -3.72 -8.91 7.36
CA ALA A 69 -3.89 -8.00 8.50
C ALA A 69 -5.32 -7.46 8.68
N ILE A 70 -6.14 -7.50 7.62
CA ILE A 70 -7.52 -7.00 7.62
C ILE A 70 -8.55 -8.11 7.87
N ASN A 71 -8.48 -9.22 7.14
CA ASN A 71 -9.53 -10.25 7.24
C ASN A 71 -9.27 -11.25 8.37
N SER A 72 -8.03 -11.45 8.81
CA SER A 72 -7.75 -12.31 9.97
C SER A 72 -8.44 -11.80 11.25
N PRO A 73 -8.34 -10.51 11.66
CA PRO A 73 -9.06 -10.03 12.82
C PRO A 73 -10.58 -10.09 12.63
N GLN A 74 -11.10 -9.86 11.41
CA GLN A 74 -12.53 -10.02 11.12
C GLN A 74 -13.00 -11.45 11.42
N ILE A 75 -12.30 -12.47 10.91
CA ILE A 75 -12.67 -13.88 11.13
C ILE A 75 -12.59 -14.24 12.61
N LEU A 76 -11.54 -13.81 13.32
CA LEU A 76 -11.40 -14.05 14.76
C LEU A 76 -12.56 -13.42 15.55
N MET A 77 -12.88 -12.15 15.28
CA MET A 77 -13.99 -11.46 15.95
C MET A 77 -15.35 -12.12 15.66
N LEU A 78 -15.62 -12.51 14.41
CA LEU A 78 -16.83 -13.25 14.04
C LEU A 78 -16.90 -14.66 14.68
N SER A 79 -15.76 -15.18 15.12
CA SER A 79 -15.64 -16.45 15.85
C SER A 79 -15.72 -16.27 17.37
N GLY A 80 -15.97 -15.06 17.87
CA GLY A 80 -16.06 -14.78 19.30
C GLY A 80 -14.72 -14.48 19.99
N ILE A 81 -13.65 -14.24 19.22
CA ILE A 81 -12.33 -13.86 19.74
C ILE A 81 -12.04 -12.40 19.40
N GLY A 82 -12.14 -11.50 20.38
CA GLY A 82 -11.91 -10.08 20.17
C GLY A 82 -12.38 -9.20 21.31
N PRO A 83 -12.40 -7.86 21.12
CA PRO A 83 -12.69 -6.92 22.20
C PRO A 83 -14.13 -7.12 22.70
N GLN A 84 -14.27 -7.45 23.99
CA GLN A 84 -15.56 -7.85 24.58
C GLN A 84 -16.69 -6.85 24.32
N GLU A 85 -16.47 -5.56 24.55
CA GLU A 85 -17.50 -4.52 24.33
C GLU A 85 -17.97 -4.47 22.87
N HIS A 86 -17.04 -4.60 21.93
CA HIS A 86 -17.34 -4.59 20.48
C HIS A 86 -18.09 -5.84 20.02
N LEU A 87 -17.76 -7.00 20.59
CA LEU A 87 -18.48 -8.23 20.28
C LEU A 87 -19.89 -8.22 20.89
N SER A 88 -20.02 -7.78 22.14
CA SER A 88 -21.31 -7.61 22.83
C SER A 88 -22.25 -6.68 22.06
N SER A 89 -21.76 -5.53 21.58
CA SER A 89 -22.59 -4.55 20.85
C SER A 89 -23.18 -5.09 19.55
N LEU A 90 -22.56 -6.13 18.97
CA LEU A 90 -23.03 -6.82 17.76
C LEU A 90 -23.78 -8.12 18.05
N GLY A 91 -23.95 -8.48 19.33
CA GLY A 91 -24.59 -9.72 19.77
C GLY A 91 -23.80 -10.97 19.41
N ILE A 92 -22.47 -10.89 19.38
CA ILE A 92 -21.58 -12.04 19.11
C ILE A 92 -21.17 -12.66 20.45
N PRO A 93 -21.38 -13.98 20.66
CA PRO A 93 -20.90 -14.66 21.86
C PRO A 93 -19.39 -14.53 22.02
N ILE A 94 -18.95 -14.10 23.21
CA ILE A 94 -17.53 -13.92 23.52
C ILE A 94 -16.97 -15.25 24.02
N LEU A 95 -16.04 -15.83 23.27
CA LEU A 95 -15.25 -16.98 23.68
C LEU A 95 -13.95 -16.55 24.37
N GLN A 96 -13.36 -15.46 23.90
CA GLN A 96 -12.12 -14.93 24.45
C GLN A 96 -12.02 -13.41 24.22
N ASN A 97 -11.86 -12.66 25.31
CA ASN A 97 -11.61 -11.22 25.26
C ASN A 97 -10.13 -10.95 24.94
N LEU A 98 -9.85 -10.44 23.74
CA LEU A 98 -8.50 -10.06 23.28
C LEU A 98 -8.58 -8.78 22.45
N LYS A 99 -7.49 -8.02 22.38
CA LYS A 99 -7.37 -6.79 21.55
C LYS A 99 -7.24 -7.10 20.04
N VAL A 100 -8.05 -8.04 19.52
CA VAL A 100 -8.06 -8.39 18.10
C VAL A 100 -8.55 -7.22 17.28
N GLY A 101 -7.82 -6.90 16.22
CA GLY A 101 -8.12 -5.77 15.34
C GLY A 101 -7.45 -4.47 15.76
N GLU A 102 -6.83 -4.40 16.94
CA GLU A 102 -6.05 -3.23 17.37
C GLU A 102 -4.62 -3.26 16.79
N ASN A 103 -3.92 -2.13 16.91
CA ASN A 103 -2.53 -1.99 16.49
C ASN A 103 -2.31 -2.23 14.99
N LEU A 104 -3.25 -1.77 14.16
CA LEU A 104 -3.05 -1.71 12.72
C LEU A 104 -1.93 -0.72 12.43
N GLN A 105 -0.88 -1.18 11.77
CA GLN A 105 0.23 -0.35 11.32
C GLN A 105 0.36 -0.49 9.82
N ASP A 106 0.63 0.63 9.16
CA ASP A 106 0.90 0.68 7.74
C ASP A 106 1.88 1.82 7.45
N HIS A 107 2.69 1.66 6.42
CA HIS A 107 3.63 2.69 6.01
C HIS A 107 2.91 3.73 5.15
N VAL A 108 2.94 4.99 5.58
CA VAL A 108 2.36 6.11 4.82
C VAL A 108 3.44 6.84 4.03
N ALA A 109 3.16 7.15 2.77
CA ALA A 109 4.07 7.87 1.87
C ALA A 109 3.59 9.29 1.62
N MET A 110 4.51 10.23 1.48
CA MET A 110 4.21 11.53 0.91
C MET A 110 4.32 11.45 -0.61
N GLY A 111 3.17 11.34 -1.27
CA GLY A 111 3.09 11.35 -2.74
C GLY A 111 3.22 12.75 -3.34
N GLY A 112 3.30 12.82 -4.67
CA GLY A 112 3.15 14.07 -5.41
C GLY A 112 4.39 14.96 -5.50
N LEU A 113 5.50 14.60 -4.84
CA LEU A 113 6.78 15.30 -4.97
C LEU A 113 7.37 15.04 -6.37
N THR A 114 7.21 16.02 -7.26
CA THR A 114 7.57 15.91 -8.68
C THR A 114 8.78 16.79 -8.97
N PHE A 115 9.72 16.25 -9.74
CA PHE A 115 10.91 16.97 -10.17
C PHE A 115 10.98 16.95 -11.70
N LEU A 116 10.86 18.13 -12.31
CA LEU A 116 10.99 18.30 -13.75
C LEU A 116 12.46 18.20 -14.16
N VAL A 117 12.72 17.64 -15.34
CA VAL A 117 14.04 17.60 -15.96
C VAL A 117 13.94 18.02 -17.43
N ASP A 118 15.05 18.50 -18.01
CA ASP A 118 15.04 18.99 -19.40
C ASP A 118 15.36 17.89 -20.42
N LYS A 119 15.94 16.78 -19.98
CA LYS A 119 16.35 15.69 -20.88
C LYS A 119 15.21 14.66 -21.03
N PRO A 120 14.98 14.13 -22.25
CA PRO A 120 13.92 13.17 -22.54
C PRO A 120 14.29 11.74 -22.09
N VAL A 121 14.57 11.56 -20.80
CA VAL A 121 15.06 10.30 -20.23
C VAL A 121 14.07 9.62 -19.30
N SER A 122 12.97 10.30 -18.95
CA SER A 122 11.93 9.74 -18.09
C SER A 122 10.93 8.88 -18.87
N ILE A 123 10.19 8.06 -18.13
CA ILE A 123 9.04 7.30 -18.63
C ILE A 123 7.88 8.27 -18.83
N VAL A 124 7.58 8.54 -20.10
CA VAL A 124 6.39 9.27 -20.55
C VAL A 124 5.59 8.33 -21.45
N GLN A 125 4.32 8.11 -21.11
CA GLN A 125 3.51 7.05 -21.73
C GLN A 125 3.43 7.20 -23.26
N ASP A 126 3.33 8.43 -23.77
CA ASP A 126 3.16 8.70 -25.20
C ASP A 126 4.40 8.37 -26.05
N ARG A 127 5.56 8.10 -25.43
CA ARG A 127 6.79 7.68 -26.14
C ARG A 127 6.83 6.19 -26.46
N PHE A 128 5.85 5.44 -25.98
CA PHE A 128 5.89 4.00 -25.99
C PHE A 128 4.94 3.41 -27.05
N GLU A 129 5.50 2.77 -28.07
CA GLU A 129 4.72 2.08 -29.11
C GLU A 129 4.16 0.74 -28.60
N ALA A 130 2.86 0.74 -28.26
CA ALA A 130 2.21 -0.37 -27.58
C ALA A 130 2.41 -1.74 -28.27
N ILE A 131 2.24 -1.80 -29.59
CA ILE A 131 2.30 -3.06 -30.35
C ILE A 131 3.72 -3.63 -30.35
N GLY A 132 4.71 -2.83 -30.74
CA GLY A 132 6.10 -3.26 -30.86
C GLY A 132 6.67 -3.73 -29.52
N MET A 133 6.45 -2.98 -28.44
CA MET A 133 6.92 -3.40 -27.12
C MET A 133 6.19 -4.65 -26.61
N THR A 134 4.89 -4.78 -26.88
CA THR A 134 4.13 -5.98 -26.49
C THR A 134 4.71 -7.20 -27.17
N MET A 135 4.96 -7.13 -28.47
CA MET A 135 5.60 -8.22 -29.20
C MET A 135 7.01 -8.51 -28.68
N TYR A 136 7.81 -7.48 -28.41
CA TYR A 136 9.15 -7.66 -27.85
C TYR A 136 9.10 -8.34 -26.47
N TYR A 137 8.17 -7.94 -25.60
CA TYR A 137 7.96 -8.55 -24.30
C TYR A 137 7.50 -10.01 -24.41
N LEU A 138 6.55 -10.32 -25.31
CA LEU A 138 6.09 -11.69 -25.52
C LEU A 138 7.19 -12.61 -26.04
N MET A 139 8.05 -12.11 -26.94
CA MET A 139 9.12 -12.89 -27.56
C MET A 139 10.38 -13.01 -26.69
N LYS A 140 10.72 -11.96 -25.93
CA LYS A 140 12.01 -11.85 -25.23
C LYS A 140 11.90 -11.72 -23.72
N GLU A 141 10.69 -11.50 -23.18
CA GLU A 141 10.41 -11.26 -21.75
C GLU A 141 11.25 -10.12 -21.16
N LYS A 142 11.54 -9.14 -22.02
CA LYS A 142 12.38 -7.98 -21.77
C LYS A 142 11.69 -6.72 -22.30
N GLY A 143 12.31 -5.57 -22.06
CA GLY A 143 11.85 -4.28 -22.57
C GLY A 143 10.92 -3.57 -21.60
N PRO A 144 10.40 -2.39 -22.00
CA PRO A 144 9.68 -1.49 -21.10
C PRO A 144 8.52 -2.15 -20.35
N MET A 145 7.79 -3.08 -20.95
CA MET A 145 6.66 -3.76 -20.29
C MET A 145 7.05 -4.66 -19.11
N SER A 146 8.35 -4.93 -18.91
CA SER A 146 8.86 -5.64 -17.74
C SER A 146 9.12 -4.74 -16.54
N THR A 147 9.04 -3.41 -16.72
CA THR A 147 9.15 -2.39 -15.67
C THR A 147 8.07 -2.57 -14.61
N LEU A 148 8.38 -2.20 -13.36
CA LEU A 148 7.38 -2.17 -12.29
C LEU A 148 6.41 -0.99 -12.45
N GLY A 149 6.81 0.02 -13.24
CA GLY A 149 5.94 1.11 -13.70
C GLY A 149 5.63 2.14 -12.62
N GLY A 150 6.37 2.14 -11.51
CA GLY A 150 6.13 3.06 -10.41
C GLY A 150 7.24 3.16 -9.38
N VAL A 151 7.98 2.09 -9.08
CA VAL A 151 9.13 2.14 -8.16
C VAL A 151 10.28 1.34 -8.78
N GLU A 152 11.32 2.05 -9.21
CA GLU A 152 12.49 1.48 -9.90
C GLU A 152 13.77 1.65 -9.07
N GLY A 153 13.74 2.46 -8.02
CA GLY A 153 14.83 2.59 -7.06
C GLY A 153 14.31 2.71 -5.64
N LEU A 154 15.10 2.18 -4.70
CA LEU A 154 14.85 2.27 -3.28
C LEU A 154 16.04 2.93 -2.59
N GLY A 155 15.77 3.79 -1.62
CA GLY A 155 16.76 4.35 -0.71
C GLY A 155 16.30 4.21 0.72
N PHE A 156 17.23 4.09 1.67
CA PHE A 156 16.93 4.09 3.09
C PHE A 156 17.77 5.18 3.74
N VAL A 157 17.13 6.08 4.47
CA VAL A 157 17.81 7.18 5.13
C VAL A 157 17.33 7.30 6.58
N SER A 158 18.23 7.80 7.41
CA SER A 158 17.94 8.17 8.79
C SER A 158 17.78 9.67 8.84
N THR A 159 16.61 10.15 9.24
CA THR A 159 16.44 11.56 9.61
C THR A 159 17.12 11.86 10.94
N LYS A 160 17.13 13.12 11.36
CA LYS A 160 17.59 13.52 12.71
C LYS A 160 16.80 12.87 13.85
N TYR A 161 15.62 12.30 13.58
CA TYR A 161 14.77 11.62 14.57
C TYR A 161 15.04 10.11 14.66
N ALA A 162 15.81 9.56 13.72
CA ALA A 162 16.08 8.13 13.68
C ALA A 162 16.96 7.70 14.85
N ASN A 163 16.73 6.48 15.34
CA ASN A 163 17.73 5.80 16.15
C ASN A 163 18.89 5.35 15.24
N ARG A 164 20.14 5.61 15.63
CA ARG A 164 21.36 5.39 14.81
C ARG A 164 21.49 3.99 14.19
N SER A 165 20.77 2.98 14.70
CA SER A 165 20.85 1.60 14.22
C SER A 165 19.91 1.28 13.04
N TRP A 166 18.87 2.08 12.76
CA TRP A 166 17.88 1.77 11.71
C TRP A 166 17.33 3.02 11.01
N PRO A 167 17.04 2.95 9.69
CA PRO A 167 16.39 4.03 8.97
C PRO A 167 14.91 4.19 9.37
N ASP A 168 14.43 5.43 9.33
CA ASP A 168 13.05 5.82 9.59
C ASP A 168 12.30 6.27 8.31
N ILE A 169 13.04 6.53 7.23
CA ILE A 169 12.50 6.83 5.90
C ILE A 169 13.01 5.83 4.86
N GLN A 170 12.09 5.32 4.05
CA GLN A 170 12.38 4.64 2.79
C GLN A 170 11.96 5.54 1.63
N TYR A 171 12.81 5.71 0.64
CA TYR A 171 12.47 6.38 -0.60
C TYR A 171 12.02 5.38 -1.65
N HIS A 172 10.88 5.67 -2.27
CA HIS A 172 10.44 5.02 -3.50
C HIS A 172 10.67 5.99 -4.66
N MET A 173 11.63 5.65 -5.52
CA MET A 173 11.99 6.48 -6.67
C MET A 173 11.38 5.91 -7.95
N ALA A 174 10.81 6.79 -8.76
CA ALA A 174 10.34 6.47 -10.10
C ALA A 174 10.95 7.42 -11.13
N PRO A 175 11.38 6.94 -12.30
CA PRO A 175 11.73 7.79 -13.44
C PRO A 175 10.45 8.28 -14.15
N ALA A 176 9.41 8.62 -13.40
CA ALA A 176 8.11 9.09 -13.83
C ALA A 176 7.48 9.92 -12.70
N SER A 177 6.40 10.65 -12.99
CA SER A 177 5.55 11.25 -11.96
C SER A 177 4.08 11.26 -12.40
N ILE A 178 3.21 11.92 -11.63
CA ILE A 178 1.75 11.99 -11.85
C ILE A 178 1.38 12.55 -13.24
N ASN A 179 2.24 13.37 -13.83
CA ASN A 179 2.04 13.98 -15.15
C ASN A 179 2.45 13.07 -16.33
N SER A 180 3.14 11.94 -16.07
CA SER A 180 3.78 11.10 -17.09
C SER A 180 2.83 10.37 -18.04
N ASP A 181 1.54 10.29 -17.70
CA ASP A 181 0.52 9.59 -18.50
C ASP A 181 -0.64 10.50 -18.94
N ASN A 182 -0.46 11.81 -18.83
CA ASN A 182 -1.49 12.81 -19.12
C ASN A 182 -2.84 12.52 -18.41
N GLY A 183 -2.80 11.90 -17.23
CA GLY A 183 -3.98 11.66 -16.40
C GLY A 183 -4.82 10.46 -16.84
N ALA A 184 -4.32 9.64 -17.76
CA ALA A 184 -5.02 8.47 -18.29
C ALA A 184 -5.33 7.41 -17.24
N ARG A 185 -4.40 7.14 -16.31
CA ARG A 185 -4.51 6.09 -15.29
C ARG A 185 -3.96 6.50 -13.93
N VAL A 186 -2.80 7.16 -13.85
CA VAL A 186 -2.11 7.48 -12.60
C VAL A 186 -2.98 8.32 -11.69
N LYS A 187 -3.64 9.36 -12.23
CA LYS A 187 -4.63 10.18 -11.51
C LYS A 187 -5.70 9.32 -10.81
N LYS A 188 -6.30 8.37 -11.55
CA LYS A 188 -7.37 7.50 -11.05
C LYS A 188 -6.84 6.46 -10.05
N SER A 189 -5.69 5.85 -10.33
CA SER A 189 -5.06 4.85 -9.47
C SER A 189 -4.66 5.41 -8.11
N LEU A 190 -4.24 6.68 -8.06
CA LEU A 190 -3.90 7.38 -6.82
C LEU A 190 -5.11 8.07 -6.16
N GLY A 191 -6.30 8.02 -6.77
CA GLY A 191 -7.49 8.65 -6.22
C GLY A 191 -7.42 10.19 -6.13
N LEU A 192 -6.59 10.82 -6.97
CA LEU A 192 -6.41 12.28 -6.93
C LEU A 192 -7.68 13.01 -7.36
N LYS A 193 -8.03 14.07 -6.63
CA LYS A 193 -9.13 14.96 -7.00
C LYS A 193 -8.84 15.62 -8.35
N GLU A 194 -9.87 15.73 -9.19
CA GLU A 194 -9.76 16.37 -10.50
C GLU A 194 -9.20 17.79 -10.41
N SER A 195 -9.68 18.57 -9.44
CA SER A 195 -9.24 19.95 -9.20
C SER A 195 -7.76 20.06 -8.86
N LEU A 196 -7.22 19.10 -8.10
CA LEU A 196 -5.79 19.03 -7.78
C LEU A 196 -4.98 18.70 -9.04
N TYR A 197 -5.42 17.70 -9.81
CA TYR A 197 -4.73 17.30 -11.04
C TYR A 197 -4.65 18.43 -12.06
N LYS A 198 -5.78 19.08 -12.36
CA LYS A 198 -5.84 20.20 -13.31
C LYS A 198 -5.00 21.39 -12.88
N ALA A 199 -4.99 21.70 -11.59
CA ALA A 199 -4.23 22.84 -11.08
C ALA A 199 -2.72 22.60 -11.06
N VAL A 200 -2.28 21.36 -10.79
CA VAL A 200 -0.87 21.07 -10.49
C VAL A 200 -0.19 20.28 -11.60
N TYR A 201 -0.81 19.21 -12.11
CA TYR A 201 -0.13 18.21 -12.94
C TYR A 201 -0.48 18.30 -14.43
N GLU A 202 -1.70 18.72 -14.79
CA GLU A 202 -2.10 18.95 -16.19
C GLU A 202 -1.22 19.98 -16.93
N PRO A 203 -0.79 21.11 -16.32
CA PRO A 203 0.08 22.09 -17.01
C PRO A 203 1.49 21.56 -17.33
N ILE A 204 1.87 20.43 -16.74
CA ILE A 204 3.14 19.74 -16.99
C ILE A 204 2.92 18.36 -17.60
N ALA A 205 1.73 18.06 -18.12
CA ALA A 205 1.42 16.80 -18.78
C ALA A 205 2.49 16.44 -19.82
N ASN A 206 2.91 15.18 -19.82
CA ASN A 206 3.91 14.62 -20.74
C ASN A 206 5.31 15.27 -20.70
N LYS A 207 5.58 16.20 -19.76
CA LYS A 207 6.94 16.69 -19.50
C LYS A 207 7.76 15.64 -18.78
N ASP A 208 9.06 15.63 -19.04
CA ASP A 208 9.96 14.75 -18.32
C ASP A 208 10.03 15.08 -16.84
N ALA A 209 9.78 14.06 -16.03
CA ALA A 209 9.80 14.19 -14.60
C ALA A 209 10.20 12.89 -13.92
N TRP A 210 10.71 13.02 -12.71
CA TRP A 210 10.92 11.91 -11.79
C TRP A 210 10.29 12.24 -10.43
N THR A 211 10.08 11.21 -9.62
CA THR A 211 9.57 11.35 -8.26
C THR A 211 10.43 10.53 -7.31
N ILE A 212 10.53 11.02 -6.08
CA ILE A 212 11.08 10.29 -4.95
C ILE A 212 10.16 10.54 -3.76
N MET A 213 9.44 9.49 -3.37
CA MET A 213 8.42 9.57 -2.32
C MET A 213 9.04 9.08 -1.01
N PRO A 214 9.16 9.93 0.03
CA PRO A 214 9.50 9.44 1.35
C PRO A 214 8.31 8.63 1.89
N LEU A 215 8.63 7.45 2.40
CA LEU A 215 7.72 6.50 3.06
C LEU A 215 8.18 6.36 4.51
N LEU A 216 7.25 6.53 5.44
CA LEU A 216 7.51 6.39 6.87
C LEU A 216 7.62 4.90 7.25
N LEU A 217 8.79 4.47 7.74
CA LEU A 217 9.05 3.06 8.07
C LEU A 217 8.67 2.67 9.49
N ARG A 218 8.59 3.66 10.40
CA ARG A 218 8.39 3.43 11.84
C ARG A 218 7.30 4.36 12.37
N PRO A 219 6.07 4.25 11.85
CA PRO A 219 4.96 5.06 12.34
C PRO A 219 4.71 4.76 13.82
N LYS A 220 4.48 5.82 14.60
CA LYS A 220 3.94 5.72 15.95
C LYS A 220 2.42 5.70 15.94
N SER A 221 1.81 6.29 14.92
CA SER A 221 0.37 6.19 14.72
C SER A 221 -0.03 4.75 14.51
N THR A 222 -1.03 4.30 15.25
CA THR A 222 -1.63 2.98 15.09
C THR A 222 -3.14 3.11 14.96
N GLY A 223 -3.70 2.22 14.17
CA GLY A 223 -5.12 2.17 13.87
C GLY A 223 -5.77 0.89 14.35
N TRP A 224 -6.95 0.62 13.81
CA TRP A 224 -7.72 -0.57 14.10
C TRP A 224 -8.52 -1.08 12.89
N VAL A 225 -8.92 -2.35 12.99
CA VAL A 225 -9.88 -3.04 12.13
C VAL A 225 -11.01 -3.58 13.01
N ARG A 226 -12.25 -3.19 12.72
CA ARG A 226 -13.44 -3.58 13.51
C ARG A 226 -14.52 -4.16 12.63
N LEU A 227 -15.36 -5.02 13.21
CA LEU A 227 -16.54 -5.51 12.50
C LEU A 227 -17.52 -4.36 12.25
N ARG A 228 -17.99 -4.22 11.00
CA ARG A 228 -19.15 -3.38 10.68
C ARG A 228 -20.46 -3.99 11.19
N SER A 229 -20.54 -5.32 11.15
CA SER A 229 -21.72 -6.10 11.54
C SER A 229 -21.34 -7.57 11.73
N LYS A 230 -22.30 -8.40 12.17
CA LYS A 230 -22.16 -9.86 12.23
C LYS A 230 -22.19 -10.57 10.86
N ASN A 231 -22.46 -9.86 9.76
CA ASN A 231 -22.44 -10.44 8.42
C ASN A 231 -20.99 -10.61 7.91
N PRO A 232 -20.50 -11.85 7.66
CA PRO A 232 -19.13 -12.10 7.20
C PRO A 232 -18.83 -11.56 5.80
N PHE A 233 -19.84 -11.14 5.04
CA PHE A 233 -19.70 -10.56 3.70
C PHE A 233 -19.64 -9.03 3.72
N HIS A 234 -19.91 -8.39 4.86
CA HIS A 234 -19.70 -6.95 5.00
C HIS A 234 -18.22 -6.70 5.27
N TYR A 235 -17.62 -5.79 4.48
CA TYR A 235 -16.25 -5.36 4.73
C TYR A 235 -16.11 -4.74 6.12
N PRO A 236 -15.00 -5.03 6.84
CA PRO A 236 -14.75 -4.45 8.14
C PRO A 236 -14.57 -2.94 8.02
N LEU A 237 -14.77 -2.25 9.13
CA LEU A 237 -14.37 -0.86 9.28
C LEU A 237 -12.85 -0.83 9.51
N ILE A 238 -12.16 0.05 8.79
CA ILE A 238 -10.71 0.19 8.86
C ILE A 238 -10.44 1.65 9.19
N ASN A 239 -9.72 1.88 10.27
CA ASN A 239 -9.15 3.18 10.59
C ASN A 239 -7.64 3.00 10.70
N ALA A 240 -6.88 3.47 9.71
CA ALA A 240 -5.43 3.44 9.77
C ALA A 240 -4.85 4.48 10.74
N ASN A 241 -5.64 5.52 11.05
CA ASN A 241 -5.28 6.60 11.97
C ASN A 241 -3.95 7.28 11.60
N TYR A 242 -3.69 7.47 10.30
CA TYR A 242 -2.44 8.07 9.84
C TYR A 242 -2.24 9.47 10.42
N PHE A 243 -1.01 9.76 10.86
CA PHE A 243 -0.59 11.06 11.38
C PHE A 243 -1.34 11.53 12.63
N ASP A 244 -1.83 10.58 13.44
CA ASP A 244 -2.37 10.83 14.78
C ASP A 244 -1.26 11.24 15.74
N ASP A 245 -0.11 10.57 15.68
CA ASP A 245 1.10 11.01 16.38
C ASP A 245 1.84 12.07 15.53
N PRO A 246 2.04 13.29 16.05
CA PRO A 246 2.73 14.36 15.31
C PRO A 246 4.18 14.03 14.97
N PHE A 247 4.80 13.06 15.65
CA PHE A 247 6.15 12.58 15.33
C PHE A 247 6.25 11.99 13.92
N ASP A 248 5.18 11.35 13.43
CA ASP A 248 5.13 10.76 12.11
C ASP A 248 5.22 11.84 11.02
N VAL A 249 4.49 12.95 11.24
CA VAL A 249 4.53 14.12 10.36
C VAL A 249 5.92 14.74 10.36
N GLN A 250 6.49 15.00 11.53
CA GLN A 250 7.82 15.60 11.66
C GLN A 250 8.89 14.79 10.92
N THR A 251 8.85 13.46 11.07
CA THR A 251 9.77 12.55 10.38
C THR A 251 9.59 12.61 8.86
N LEU A 252 8.34 12.62 8.38
CA LEU A 252 8.06 12.64 6.95
C LEU A 252 8.39 14.00 6.31
N VAL A 253 8.23 15.11 7.03
CA VAL A 253 8.67 16.46 6.63
C VAL A 253 10.19 16.48 6.41
N GLU A 254 10.97 15.91 7.33
CA GLU A 254 12.43 15.80 7.14
C GLU A 254 12.78 14.91 5.95
N GLY A 255 12.02 13.82 5.73
CA GLY A 255 12.11 13.01 4.52
C GLY A 255 11.86 13.81 3.24
N ALA A 256 10.91 14.74 3.23
CA ALA A 256 10.64 15.61 2.09
C ALA A 256 11.78 16.60 1.83
N LYS A 257 12.34 17.21 2.88
CA LYS A 257 13.49 18.12 2.78
C LYS A 257 14.71 17.41 2.20
N ILE A 258 15.04 16.22 2.70
CA ILE A 258 16.16 15.42 2.18
C ILE A 258 15.92 15.06 0.69
N ALA A 259 14.70 14.70 0.29
CA ALA A 259 14.37 14.44 -1.11
C ALA A 259 14.62 15.67 -2.02
N VAL A 260 14.26 16.86 -1.55
CA VAL A 260 14.55 18.11 -2.26
C VAL A 260 16.07 18.35 -2.38
N GLU A 261 16.84 18.09 -1.32
CA GLU A 261 18.30 18.22 -1.38
C GLU A 261 18.95 17.19 -2.33
N ILE A 262 18.46 15.95 -2.35
CA ILE A 262 18.91 14.93 -3.32
C ILE A 262 18.73 15.44 -4.75
N SER A 263 17.60 16.08 -5.05
CA SER A 263 17.32 16.64 -6.39
C SER A 263 18.31 17.74 -6.83
N LYS A 264 19.02 18.35 -5.88
CA LYS A 264 20.04 19.40 -6.12
C LYS A 264 21.46 18.84 -6.21
N SER A 265 21.66 17.53 -6.04
CA SER A 265 22.99 16.92 -6.14
C SER A 265 23.60 17.06 -7.54
N SER A 266 24.92 16.91 -7.65
CA SER A 266 25.65 17.02 -8.92
C SER A 266 25.17 16.02 -9.98
N ALA A 267 24.68 14.84 -9.57
CA ALA A 267 24.09 13.85 -10.48
C ALA A 267 22.82 14.37 -11.15
N PHE A 268 21.91 14.98 -10.37
CA PHE A 268 20.64 15.50 -10.88
C PHE A 268 20.77 16.86 -11.57
N LYS A 269 21.77 17.67 -11.21
CA LYS A 269 22.08 18.93 -11.92
C LYS A 269 22.36 18.72 -13.41
N LYS A 270 22.94 17.58 -13.81
CA LYS A 270 23.18 17.22 -15.23
C LYS A 270 21.90 17.07 -16.06
N PHE A 271 20.75 16.93 -15.40
CA PHE A 271 19.42 16.84 -16.00
C PHE A 271 18.60 18.12 -15.80
N ASN A 272 19.19 19.14 -15.17
CA ASN A 272 18.53 20.37 -14.73
C ASN A 272 17.28 20.09 -13.90
N SER A 273 17.42 19.17 -12.92
CA SER A 273 16.33 18.77 -12.04
C SER A 273 15.81 19.95 -11.21
N ARG A 274 14.50 20.17 -11.23
CA ARG A 274 13.84 21.25 -10.48
C ARG A 274 12.57 20.73 -9.83
N VAL A 275 12.37 21.04 -8.56
CA VAL A 275 11.10 20.74 -7.89
C VAL A 275 9.96 21.46 -8.60
N HIS A 276 8.87 20.74 -8.85
CA HIS A 276 7.65 21.33 -9.38
C HIS A 276 6.96 22.12 -8.27
N ALA A 277 7.20 23.43 -8.26
CA ALA A 277 6.87 24.31 -7.13
C ALA A 277 5.45 24.89 -7.17
N VAL A 278 4.55 24.36 -8.02
CA VAL A 278 3.14 24.80 -8.04
C VAL A 278 2.47 24.32 -6.75
N PRO A 279 2.02 25.23 -5.86
CA PRO A 279 1.45 24.83 -4.58
C PRO A 279 0.12 24.09 -4.74
N PHE A 280 -0.10 23.07 -3.91
CA PHE A 280 -1.41 22.40 -3.86
C PHE A 280 -2.51 23.39 -3.46
N PRO A 281 -3.71 23.35 -4.09
CA PRO A 281 -4.74 24.36 -3.87
C PRO A 281 -5.11 24.60 -2.40
N ASN A 282 -5.20 23.55 -1.60
CA ASN A 282 -5.50 23.61 -0.16
C ASN A 282 -4.30 24.04 0.71
N CYS A 283 -3.10 24.09 0.15
CA CYS A 283 -1.85 24.43 0.85
C CYS A 283 -1.28 25.81 0.50
N ARG A 284 -1.94 26.58 -0.38
CA ARG A 284 -1.48 27.91 -0.85
C ARG A 284 -1.24 28.93 0.26
N LYS A 285 -1.89 28.77 1.42
CA LYS A 285 -1.71 29.64 2.59
C LYS A 285 -0.34 29.48 3.27
N TYR A 286 0.38 28.40 2.99
CA TYR A 286 1.71 28.15 3.51
C TYR A 286 2.76 28.46 2.43
N PRO A 287 3.82 29.21 2.74
CA PRO A 287 4.92 29.44 1.79
C PRO A 287 5.53 28.09 1.36
N PHE A 288 5.75 27.94 0.06
CA PHE A 288 6.28 26.68 -0.50
C PHE A 288 7.63 26.31 0.13
N GLY A 289 7.82 25.03 0.44
CA GLY A 289 9.06 24.51 1.00
C GLY A 289 9.20 24.63 2.53
N THR A 290 8.26 25.30 3.20
CA THR A 290 8.19 25.33 4.67
C THR A 290 7.65 24.03 5.24
N ASP A 291 7.95 23.76 6.52
CA ASP A 291 7.44 22.59 7.24
C ASP A 291 5.91 22.52 7.22
N ALA A 292 5.25 23.67 7.39
CA ALA A 292 3.79 23.78 7.33
C ALA A 292 3.23 23.46 5.93
N TYR A 293 3.95 23.83 4.86
CA TYR A 293 3.58 23.43 3.50
C TYR A 293 3.72 21.92 3.31
N TRP A 294 4.82 21.32 3.75
CA TRP A 294 5.05 19.88 3.60
C TRP A 294 4.08 19.03 4.41
N GLU A 295 3.72 19.46 5.62
CA GLU A 295 2.65 18.84 6.38
C GLU A 295 1.30 18.92 5.65
N CYS A 296 0.93 20.09 5.12
CA CYS A 296 -0.30 20.22 4.36
C CYS A 296 -0.31 19.31 3.12
N HIS A 297 0.82 19.29 2.38
CA HIS A 297 1.00 18.48 1.19
C HIS A 297 0.79 16.99 1.48
N MET A 298 1.44 16.42 2.50
CA MET A 298 1.33 14.98 2.79
C MET A 298 -0.06 14.54 3.27
N ARG A 299 -0.89 15.48 3.76
CA ARG A 299 -2.26 15.23 4.22
C ARG A 299 -3.31 15.42 3.11
N THR A 300 -2.91 15.80 1.90
CA THR A 300 -3.80 16.10 0.76
C THR A 300 -4.12 14.86 -0.07
#